data_AF-A0A6J1Q5U1-F1
#
_entry.id   AF-A0A6J1Q5U1-F1
#
_cell.length_a   1.000
_cell.length_b   1.000
_cell.length_c   1.000
_cell.angle_alpha   90.00
_cell.angle_beta   90.00
_cell.angle_gamma   90.00
#
_symmetry.space_group_name_H-M   'P 1'
#
loop_
_entity.id
_entity.type
_entity.pdbx_description
1 polymer ?
#
loop_
_entity_poly.entity_id
_entity_poly.type
_entity_poly.pdbx_seq_one_letter_code
_entity_poly.pdbx_strand_id
1 'polypeptide(L)'
;ADDILLLRQTRDQVCALLSRGRFELRKWASNSPQLLADIDVENHGLACSKTLQANEQLKVLGISWKPALDVFQFDVSLPPSIPKTKRSILSLVAKIFDPLGWVTPVTVNAKIFLQQLWQAKVDWDEAIADDLLAQWKTTHASLATINGLHVDRWVRYGSDTANCELHGFCDASTTAFAAAVYIRVTSVTGETTSRLLIAKSKVAPIKSLSIPRLELSAAVLLARLLEFVRSSLQLTTVPCFCWTDALVVLAW
;
A
#
# COMPACT_ATOMS: atom_id res chain seq x y z
N ALA A 1 5.08 7.34 19.64
CA ALA A 1 4.88 8.37 20.68
C ALA A 1 4.08 7.66 21.73
N ASP A 2 4.77 7.25 22.78
CA ASP A 2 4.33 6.11 23.58
C ASP A 2 3.67 6.60 24.89
N ASP A 3 3.39 7.91 24.95
CA ASP A 3 2.78 8.59 26.10
C ASP A 3 1.46 9.25 25.69
N ILE A 4 0.38 8.77 26.31
CA ILE A 4 -0.99 9.25 26.13
C ILE A 4 -1.12 10.73 26.52
N LEU A 5 -0.39 11.19 27.55
CA LEU A 5 -0.45 12.58 28.00
C LEU A 5 0.09 13.51 26.92
N LEU A 6 1.26 13.19 26.36
CA LEU A 6 1.87 13.96 25.28
C LEU A 6 0.99 13.98 24.02
N LEU A 7 0.36 12.84 23.69
CA LEU A 7 -0.58 12.76 22.56
C LEU A 7 -1.82 13.65 22.76
N ARG A 8 -2.40 13.68 23.97
CA ARG A 8 -3.51 14.59 24.30
C ARG A 8 -3.08 16.05 24.23
N GLN A 9 -1.93 16.39 24.80
CA GLN A 9 -1.39 17.76 24.73
C GLN A 9 -1.21 18.22 23.27
N THR A 10 -0.65 17.35 22.43
CA THR A 10 -0.48 17.64 21.00
C THR A 10 -1.82 17.87 20.30
N ARG A 11 -2.81 17.01 20.56
CA ARG A 11 -4.19 17.17 20.07
C ARG A 11 -4.76 18.53 20.46
N ASP A 12 -4.68 18.89 21.74
CA ASP A 12 -5.27 20.11 22.27
C ASP A 12 -4.59 21.36 21.70
N GLN A 13 -3.27 21.33 21.53
CA GLN A 13 -2.52 22.39 20.84
C GLN A 13 -2.97 22.58 19.39
N VAL A 14 -3.18 21.49 18.65
CA VAL A 14 -3.68 21.55 17.26
C VAL A 14 -5.11 22.08 17.20
N CYS A 15 -6.00 21.63 18.10
CA CYS A 15 -7.35 22.17 18.23
C CYS A 15 -7.35 23.67 18.51
N ALA A 16 -6.52 24.13 19.44
CA ALA A 16 -6.38 25.53 19.80
C ALA A 16 -5.81 26.38 18.66
N LEU A 17 -4.87 25.84 17.87
CA LEU A 17 -4.32 26.55 16.72
C LEU A 17 -5.36 26.75 15.61
N LEU A 18 -6.10 25.69 15.27
CA LEU A 18 -7.07 25.71 14.18
C LEU A 18 -8.34 26.49 14.54
N SER A 19 -8.73 26.51 15.82
CA SER A 19 -9.85 27.33 16.29
C SER A 19 -9.63 28.83 16.08
N ARG A 20 -8.36 29.30 16.08
CA ARG A 20 -8.02 30.70 15.72
C ARG A 20 -8.42 31.04 14.29
N GLY A 21 -8.41 30.06 13.39
CA GLY A 21 -8.90 30.17 12.01
C GLY A 21 -10.39 29.81 11.85
N ARG A 22 -11.13 29.61 12.94
CA ARG A 22 -12.52 29.07 12.95
C ARG A 22 -12.65 27.67 12.33
N PHE A 23 -11.57 26.90 12.30
CA PHE A 23 -11.59 25.51 11.88
C PHE A 23 -11.78 24.59 13.09
N GLU A 24 -12.99 24.06 13.24
CA GLU A 24 -13.29 23.05 14.25
C GLU A 24 -12.90 21.66 13.74
N LEU A 25 -11.94 21.01 14.41
CA LEU A 25 -11.59 19.64 14.11
C LEU A 25 -12.66 18.69 14.64
N ARG A 26 -13.12 17.81 13.76
CA ARG A 26 -14.09 16.75 14.05
C ARG A 26 -13.57 15.43 13.51
N LYS A 27 -14.29 14.35 13.82
CA LYS A 27 -14.03 12.99 13.35
C LYS A 27 -12.73 12.37 13.91
N TRP A 28 -12.48 12.55 15.20
CA TRP A 28 -11.32 11.98 15.88
C TRP A 28 -11.35 10.44 15.95
N ALA A 29 -10.27 9.78 15.54
CA ALA A 29 -10.13 8.34 15.61
C ALA A 29 -8.77 7.95 16.23
N SER A 30 -8.75 6.87 17.01
CA SER A 30 -7.55 6.38 17.69
C SER A 30 -7.63 4.87 17.89
N ASN A 31 -6.49 4.20 17.89
CA ASN A 31 -6.37 2.80 18.33
C ASN A 31 -6.39 2.65 19.86
N SER A 32 -6.35 3.75 20.61
CA SER A 32 -6.51 3.76 22.07
C SER A 32 -7.79 4.49 22.48
N PRO A 33 -8.77 3.81 23.10
CA PRO A 33 -10.01 4.42 23.58
C PRO A 33 -9.77 5.56 24.58
N GLN A 34 -8.69 5.48 25.35
CA GLN A 34 -8.33 6.49 26.34
C GLN A 34 -8.06 7.86 25.69
N LEU A 35 -7.53 7.91 24.46
CA LEU A 35 -7.28 9.16 23.75
C LEU A 35 -8.54 9.87 23.25
N LEU A 36 -9.69 9.20 23.29
CA LEU A 36 -10.97 9.70 22.83
C LEU A 36 -11.95 9.97 23.98
N ALA A 37 -11.64 9.51 25.19
CA ALA A 37 -12.55 9.57 26.34
C ALA A 37 -12.98 10.99 26.74
N ASP A 38 -12.17 12.00 26.41
CA ASP A 38 -12.38 13.43 26.70
C ASP A 38 -12.84 14.24 25.47
N ILE A 39 -13.17 13.57 24.36
CA ILE A 39 -13.75 14.17 23.17
C ILE A 39 -15.26 13.89 23.18
N ASP A 40 -16.05 14.88 22.73
CA ASP A 40 -17.48 14.66 22.55
C ASP A 40 -17.73 13.51 21.56
N VAL A 41 -18.68 12.64 21.90
CA VAL A 41 -19.12 11.51 21.08
C VAL A 41 -19.60 11.96 19.70
N GLU A 42 -20.12 13.18 19.55
CA GLU A 42 -20.49 13.74 18.25
C GLU A 42 -19.27 14.10 17.37
N ASN A 43 -18.14 14.38 18.00
CA ASN A 43 -16.87 14.74 17.34
C ASN A 43 -15.94 13.55 17.15
N HIS A 44 -16.31 12.39 17.65
CA HIS A 44 -15.67 11.14 17.29
C HIS A 44 -15.78 10.91 15.78
N GLY A 45 -14.73 10.32 15.22
CA GLY A 45 -14.75 9.77 13.87
C GLY A 45 -15.87 8.77 13.74
N LEU A 46 -16.20 8.43 12.50
CA LEU A 46 -17.07 7.29 12.20
C LEU A 46 -16.64 5.98 12.89
N ALA A 47 -15.45 5.95 13.50
CA ALA A 47 -14.91 4.87 14.30
C ALA A 47 -15.24 4.90 15.80
N CYS A 48 -15.94 5.92 16.35
CA CYS A 48 -16.11 6.04 17.80
C CYS A 48 -17.49 6.54 18.28
N SER A 49 -18.53 6.49 17.45
CA SER A 49 -19.89 6.84 17.89
C SER A 49 -20.94 6.02 17.14
N LYS A 50 -21.16 4.80 17.64
CA LYS A 50 -22.42 4.04 17.77
C LYS A 50 -22.05 2.59 18.07
N THR A 51 -22.58 2.05 19.15
CA THR A 51 -22.61 0.63 19.56
C THR A 51 -21.84 -0.35 18.66
N LEU A 52 -20.59 -0.66 19.05
CA LEU A 52 -19.79 -1.85 18.71
C LEU A 52 -20.43 -2.79 17.67
N GLN A 53 -20.27 -2.49 16.38
CA GLN A 53 -20.32 -3.53 15.34
C GLN A 53 -18.91 -3.75 14.81
N ALA A 54 -18.52 -5.02 14.66
CA ALA A 54 -17.16 -5.49 14.34
C ALA A 54 -16.61 -5.04 12.97
N ASN A 55 -17.25 -4.08 12.29
CA ASN A 55 -17.05 -3.74 10.89
C ASN A 55 -16.90 -2.22 10.60
N GLU A 56 -16.54 -1.40 11.59
CA GLU A 56 -16.38 0.05 11.37
C GLU A 56 -15.00 0.41 10.78
N GLN A 57 -15.02 1.15 9.67
CA GLN A 57 -13.90 1.38 8.75
C GLN A 57 -13.72 2.88 8.49
N LEU A 58 -12.52 3.44 8.70
CA LEU A 58 -12.20 4.80 8.28
C LEU A 58 -11.60 4.78 6.87
N LYS A 59 -12.40 5.14 5.86
CA LYS A 59 -12.01 5.06 4.45
C LYS A 59 -11.31 6.33 3.97
N VAL A 60 -10.05 6.20 3.55
CA VAL A 60 -9.34 7.21 2.76
C VAL A 60 -9.00 6.60 1.41
N LEU A 61 -9.66 7.10 0.37
CA LEU A 61 -9.39 6.75 -1.03
C LEU A 61 -9.36 5.24 -1.35
N GLY A 62 -10.10 4.37 -0.66
CA GLY A 62 -10.13 2.91 -0.96
C GLY A 62 -9.30 2.02 -0.04
N ILE A 63 -8.51 2.64 0.85
CA ILE A 63 -7.89 1.98 2.01
C ILE A 63 -8.69 2.37 3.26
N SER A 64 -8.95 1.37 4.09
CA SER A 64 -9.64 1.50 5.36
C SER A 64 -8.67 1.25 6.52
N TRP A 65 -8.76 2.03 7.58
CA TRP A 65 -8.10 1.73 8.85
C TRP A 65 -9.10 1.19 9.87
N LYS A 66 -8.76 0.08 10.52
CA LYS A 66 -9.47 -0.52 11.65
C LYS A 66 -8.72 -0.19 12.95
N PRO A 67 -9.13 0.84 13.71
CA PRO A 67 -8.34 1.32 14.85
C PRO A 67 -8.17 0.27 15.96
N ALA A 68 -9.21 -0.51 16.25
CA ALA A 68 -9.17 -1.51 17.32
C ALA A 68 -8.11 -2.62 17.10
N LEU A 69 -7.86 -2.98 15.84
CA LEU A 69 -6.84 -3.98 15.46
C LEU A 69 -5.52 -3.34 15.03
N ASP A 70 -5.53 -2.02 14.82
CA ASP A 70 -4.46 -1.24 14.24
C ASP A 70 -3.94 -1.74 12.86
N VAL A 71 -4.86 -2.15 12.01
CA VAL A 71 -4.57 -2.65 10.66
C VAL A 71 -5.23 -1.80 9.57
N PHE A 72 -4.57 -1.71 8.43
CA PHE A 72 -5.17 -1.28 7.17
C PHE A 72 -5.82 -2.47 6.46
N GLN A 73 -6.92 -2.20 5.76
CA GLN A 73 -7.64 -3.11 4.91
C GLN A 73 -7.95 -2.40 3.58
N PHE A 74 -8.10 -3.18 2.51
CA PHE A 74 -8.53 -2.67 1.21
C PHE A 74 -10.01 -2.99 0.96
N ASP A 75 -10.74 -2.03 0.40
CA ASP A 75 -12.15 -2.22 0.04
C ASP A 75 -12.34 -2.08 -1.47
N VAL A 76 -12.16 -3.20 -2.17
CA VAL A 76 -12.38 -3.37 -3.60
C VAL A 76 -13.81 -3.86 -3.85
N SER A 77 -14.66 -2.96 -4.34
CA SER A 77 -16.01 -3.30 -4.79
C SER A 77 -16.00 -3.77 -6.24
N LEU A 78 -16.20 -5.07 -6.44
CA LEU A 78 -16.32 -5.66 -7.77
C LEU A 78 -17.77 -5.53 -8.29
N PRO A 79 -17.97 -5.23 -9.58
CA PRO A 79 -19.30 -5.21 -10.18
C PRO A 79 -19.90 -6.63 -10.22
N PRO A 80 -21.24 -6.75 -10.19
CA PRO A 80 -21.91 -8.06 -10.22
C PRO A 80 -21.67 -8.81 -11.53
N SER A 81 -21.50 -8.08 -12.64
CA SER A 81 -21.11 -8.62 -13.94
C SER A 81 -19.64 -8.37 -14.21
N ILE A 82 -18.94 -9.41 -14.68
CA ILE A 82 -17.53 -9.29 -15.09
C ILE A 82 -17.42 -8.30 -16.26
N PRO A 83 -16.58 -7.26 -16.15
CA PRO A 83 -16.36 -6.31 -17.23
C PRO A 83 -15.84 -7.00 -18.49
N LYS A 84 -16.39 -6.62 -19.66
CA LYS A 84 -16.07 -7.25 -20.96
C LYS A 84 -15.46 -6.30 -21.99
N THR A 85 -15.30 -5.02 -21.65
CA THR A 85 -14.74 -4.01 -22.57
C THR A 85 -13.46 -3.41 -21.99
N LYS A 86 -12.56 -2.95 -22.85
CA LYS A 86 -11.30 -2.32 -22.42
C LYS A 86 -11.56 -1.14 -21.46
N ARG A 87 -12.57 -0.31 -21.74
CA ARG A 87 -12.97 0.83 -20.89
C ARG A 87 -13.41 0.39 -19.51
N SER A 88 -14.30 -0.60 -19.42
CA SER A 88 -14.85 -1.06 -18.14
C SER A 88 -13.80 -1.76 -17.28
N ILE A 89 -12.89 -2.52 -17.91
CA ILE A 89 -11.76 -3.17 -17.25
C ILE A 89 -10.77 -2.12 -16.71
N LEU A 90 -10.37 -1.14 -17.53
CA LEU A 90 -9.49 -0.05 -17.08
C LEU A 90 -10.10 0.72 -15.91
N SER A 91 -11.39 1.06 -16.01
CA SER A 91 -12.13 1.77 -14.96
C SER A 91 -12.13 0.98 -13.64
N LEU A 92 -12.31 -0.35 -13.70
CA LEU A 92 -12.24 -1.19 -12.51
C LEU A 92 -10.84 -1.19 -11.89
N VAL A 93 -9.79 -1.39 -12.69
CA VAL A 93 -8.40 -1.42 -12.21
C VAL A 93 -7.97 -0.08 -11.63
N ALA A 94 -8.37 1.03 -12.25
CA ALA A 94 -8.03 2.38 -11.79
C ALA A 94 -8.70 2.78 -10.46
N LYS A 95 -9.79 2.12 -10.06
CA LYS A 95 -10.44 2.33 -8.75
C LYS A 95 -9.64 1.73 -7.59
N ILE A 96 -8.71 0.83 -7.87
CA ILE A 96 -7.86 0.22 -6.85
C ILE A 96 -6.76 1.21 -6.50
N PHE A 97 -6.94 1.88 -5.37
CA PHE A 97 -5.98 2.84 -4.86
C PHE A 97 -4.97 2.14 -3.95
N ASP A 98 -3.72 2.15 -4.38
CA ASP A 98 -2.61 1.54 -3.66
C ASP A 98 -1.35 2.41 -3.79
N PRO A 99 -1.25 3.50 -3.01
CA PRO A 99 -0.15 4.46 -3.12
C PRO A 99 1.20 3.85 -2.70
N LEU A 100 1.17 2.85 -1.80
CA LEU A 100 2.36 2.20 -1.27
C LEU A 100 2.63 0.82 -1.89
N GLY A 101 1.80 0.38 -2.83
CA GLY A 101 2.02 -0.86 -3.57
C GLY A 101 1.82 -2.14 -2.76
N TRP A 102 1.10 -2.13 -1.64
CA TRP A 102 0.90 -3.34 -0.82
C TRP A 102 0.13 -4.44 -1.55
N VAL A 103 -0.72 -4.10 -2.53
CA VAL A 103 -1.47 -5.05 -3.35
C VAL A 103 -0.87 -5.19 -4.76
N THR A 104 0.38 -4.74 -4.94
CA THR A 104 1.15 -4.89 -6.19
C THR A 104 1.12 -6.31 -6.78
N PRO A 105 1.25 -7.41 -5.99
CA PRO A 105 1.19 -8.77 -6.54
C PRO A 105 -0.09 -9.09 -7.32
N VAL A 106 -1.20 -8.45 -6.96
CA VAL A 106 -2.48 -8.60 -7.66
C VAL A 106 -2.62 -7.56 -8.78
N THR A 107 -2.33 -6.29 -8.49
CA THR A 107 -2.56 -5.19 -9.45
C THR A 107 -1.61 -5.24 -10.65
N VAL A 108 -0.42 -5.83 -10.53
CA VAL A 108 0.51 -5.98 -11.67
C VAL A 108 -0.07 -6.86 -12.77
N ASN A 109 -0.77 -7.94 -12.42
CA ASN A 109 -1.41 -8.83 -13.39
C ASN A 109 -2.51 -8.12 -14.17
N ALA A 110 -3.30 -7.29 -13.48
CA ALA A 110 -4.31 -6.46 -14.12
C ALA A 110 -3.69 -5.41 -15.07
N LYS A 111 -2.54 -4.81 -14.70
CA LYS A 111 -1.81 -3.87 -15.57
C LYS A 111 -1.19 -4.57 -16.79
N ILE A 112 -0.66 -5.78 -16.63
CA ILE A 112 -0.16 -6.61 -17.75
C ILE A 112 -1.32 -6.93 -18.70
N PHE A 113 -2.46 -7.36 -18.17
CA PHE A 113 -3.64 -7.64 -18.99
C PHE A 113 -4.14 -6.42 -19.76
N LEU A 114 -4.15 -5.24 -19.13
CA LEU A 114 -4.46 -3.99 -19.82
C LEU A 114 -3.50 -3.75 -21.00
N GLN A 115 -2.20 -3.96 -20.83
CA GLN A 115 -1.22 -3.86 -21.92
C GLN A 115 -1.53 -4.82 -23.07
N GLN A 116 -1.95 -6.05 -22.77
CA GLN A 116 -2.34 -7.04 -23.79
C GLN A 116 -3.55 -6.57 -24.61
N LEU A 117 -4.57 -5.97 -23.98
CA LEU A 117 -5.71 -5.37 -24.71
C LEU A 117 -5.27 -4.27 -25.68
N TRP A 118 -4.29 -3.45 -25.29
CA TRP A 118 -3.72 -2.42 -26.16
C TRP A 118 -2.96 -3.01 -27.34
N GLN A 119 -2.18 -4.07 -27.12
CA GLN A 119 -1.46 -4.78 -28.18
C GLN A 119 -2.41 -5.47 -29.17
N ALA A 120 -3.51 -6.02 -28.66
CA ALA A 120 -4.58 -6.61 -29.46
C ALA A 120 -5.43 -5.57 -30.22
N LYS A 121 -5.17 -4.27 -30.01
CA LYS A 121 -5.89 -3.15 -30.64
C LYS A 121 -7.40 -3.19 -30.43
N VAL A 122 -7.86 -3.77 -29.32
CA VAL A 122 -9.29 -3.78 -28.95
C VAL A 122 -9.75 -2.35 -28.74
N ASP A 123 -10.89 -1.96 -29.29
CA ASP A 123 -11.47 -0.63 -29.09
C ASP A 123 -12.03 -0.45 -27.67
N TRP A 124 -12.34 0.79 -27.28
CA TRP A 124 -12.70 1.11 -25.90
C TRP A 124 -13.94 0.37 -25.39
N ASP A 125 -14.99 0.34 -26.22
CA ASP A 125 -16.31 -0.20 -25.90
C ASP A 125 -16.60 -1.51 -26.65
N GLU A 126 -15.61 -2.03 -27.38
CA GLU A 126 -15.64 -3.33 -28.02
C GLU A 126 -15.54 -4.45 -26.97
N ALA A 127 -16.29 -5.53 -27.20
CA ALA A 127 -16.20 -6.73 -26.37
C ALA A 127 -14.88 -7.46 -26.65
N ILE A 128 -14.16 -7.83 -25.59
CA ILE A 128 -12.93 -8.63 -25.72
C ILE A 128 -13.27 -10.04 -26.22
N ALA A 129 -12.35 -10.64 -26.98
CA ALA A 129 -12.47 -12.02 -27.45
C ALA A 129 -12.50 -13.03 -26.29
N ASP A 130 -13.07 -14.22 -26.54
CA ASP A 130 -13.36 -15.21 -25.49
C ASP A 130 -12.10 -15.74 -24.78
N ASP A 131 -10.97 -15.82 -25.49
CA ASP A 131 -9.66 -16.18 -24.95
C ASP A 131 -9.15 -15.14 -23.94
N LEU A 132 -9.21 -13.85 -24.29
CA LEU A 132 -8.87 -12.74 -23.40
C LEU A 132 -9.84 -12.65 -22.23
N LEU A 133 -11.12 -12.94 -22.46
CA LEU A 133 -12.13 -12.98 -21.41
C LEU A 133 -11.85 -14.09 -20.40
N ALA A 134 -11.41 -15.27 -20.84
CA ALA A 134 -11.02 -16.37 -19.95
C ALA A 134 -9.84 -15.97 -19.05
N GLN A 135 -8.81 -15.33 -19.62
CA GLN A 135 -7.67 -14.81 -18.85
C GLN A 135 -8.09 -13.70 -17.88
N TRP A 136 -8.97 -12.81 -18.34
CA TRP A 136 -9.50 -11.72 -17.50
C TRP A 136 -10.27 -12.25 -16.31
N LYS A 137 -11.08 -13.31 -16.46
CA LYS A 137 -11.82 -13.93 -15.34
C LYS A 137 -10.89 -14.35 -14.21
N THR A 138 -9.75 -14.96 -14.53
CA THR A 138 -8.74 -15.35 -13.54
C THR A 138 -8.15 -14.13 -12.82
N THR A 139 -7.81 -13.09 -13.57
CA THR A 139 -7.29 -11.84 -12.99
C THR A 139 -8.35 -11.10 -12.16
N HIS A 140 -9.58 -11.06 -12.63
CA HIS A 140 -10.71 -10.45 -11.92
C HIS A 140 -10.99 -11.17 -10.59
N ALA A 141 -10.90 -12.50 -10.57
CA ALA A 141 -11.06 -13.27 -9.34
C ALA A 141 -9.96 -12.96 -8.31
N SER A 142 -8.71 -12.73 -8.75
CA SER A 142 -7.64 -12.35 -7.83
C SER A 142 -7.81 -10.93 -7.26
N LEU A 143 -8.52 -10.01 -7.96
CA LEU A 143 -8.85 -8.71 -7.38
C LEU A 143 -9.77 -8.83 -6.15
N ALA A 144 -10.61 -9.86 -6.07
CA ALA A 144 -11.48 -10.08 -4.92
C ALA A 144 -10.70 -10.45 -3.64
N THR A 145 -9.54 -11.09 -3.78
CA THR A 145 -8.75 -11.55 -2.64
C THR A 145 -8.12 -10.40 -1.87
N ILE A 146 -7.98 -9.22 -2.52
CA ILE A 146 -7.49 -7.99 -1.90
C ILE A 146 -8.32 -7.60 -0.66
N ASN A 147 -9.63 -7.86 -0.67
CA ASN A 147 -10.53 -7.52 0.45
C ASN A 147 -10.20 -8.26 1.76
N GLY A 148 -9.54 -9.42 1.66
CA GLY A 148 -9.12 -10.21 2.83
C GLY A 148 -7.74 -9.82 3.38
N LEU A 149 -7.01 -8.91 2.71
CA LEU A 149 -5.66 -8.53 3.12
C LEU A 149 -5.72 -7.53 4.28
N HIS A 150 -5.01 -7.86 5.35
CA HIS A 150 -4.72 -6.94 6.45
C HIS A 150 -3.24 -6.57 6.45
N VAL A 151 -2.95 -5.28 6.58
CA VAL A 151 -1.59 -4.73 6.66
C VAL A 151 -1.47 -3.97 7.96
N ASP A 152 -0.61 -4.41 8.88
CA ASP A 152 -0.42 -3.69 10.15
C ASP A 152 0.06 -2.26 9.89
N ARG A 153 -0.61 -1.29 10.52
CA ARG A 153 -0.24 0.13 10.38
C ARG A 153 1.12 0.40 11.03
N TRP A 154 1.36 -0.20 12.19
CA TRP A 154 2.59 0.01 12.94
C TRP A 154 3.65 -1.03 12.60
N VAL A 155 4.84 -0.54 12.25
CA VAL A 155 5.98 -1.37 11.80
C VAL A 155 6.92 -1.77 12.94
N ARG A 156 6.49 -1.61 14.20
CA ARG A 156 7.27 -1.92 15.41
C ARG A 156 8.53 -1.07 15.60
N TYR A 157 8.69 0.00 14.82
CA TYR A 157 9.75 0.98 15.01
C TYR A 157 9.31 2.02 16.07
N GLY A 158 10.16 2.26 17.08
CA GLY A 158 9.79 3.04 18.26
C GLY A 158 10.94 3.20 19.26
N SER A 159 10.60 3.65 20.48
CA SER A 159 11.57 3.89 21.55
C SER A 159 12.25 2.62 22.08
N ASP A 160 11.59 1.46 21.89
CA ASP A 160 12.05 0.12 22.26
C ASP A 160 12.87 -0.57 21.16
N THR A 161 13.20 0.14 20.08
CA THR A 161 13.99 -0.38 18.96
C THR A 161 15.47 -0.46 19.33
N ALA A 162 16.03 -1.66 19.37
CA ALA A 162 17.46 -1.90 19.57
C ALA A 162 18.23 -1.87 18.24
N ASN A 163 17.66 -2.46 17.19
CA ASN A 163 18.24 -2.43 15.85
C ASN A 163 17.15 -2.26 14.78
N CYS A 164 17.49 -1.57 13.70
CA CYS A 164 16.62 -1.35 12.56
C CYS A 164 17.44 -1.45 11.27
N GLU A 165 16.90 -2.14 10.27
CA GLU A 165 17.52 -2.34 8.96
C GLU A 165 16.46 -2.20 7.86
N LEU A 166 16.86 -1.70 6.70
CA LEU A 166 16.03 -1.66 5.50
C LEU A 166 16.52 -2.71 4.50
N HIS A 167 15.61 -3.55 4.02
CA HIS A 167 15.90 -4.59 3.03
C HIS A 167 15.09 -4.34 1.77
N GLY A 168 15.78 -4.01 0.70
CA GLY A 168 15.23 -3.81 -0.62
C GLY A 168 15.41 -5.03 -1.50
N PHE A 169 14.35 -5.52 -2.12
CA PHE A 169 14.38 -6.62 -3.08
C PHE A 169 13.92 -6.11 -4.43
N CYS A 170 14.58 -6.52 -5.51
CA CYS A 170 14.11 -6.26 -6.86
C CYS A 170 14.21 -7.50 -7.73
N ASP A 171 13.27 -7.61 -8.66
CA ASP A 171 13.21 -8.72 -9.61
C ASP A 171 12.58 -8.21 -10.93
N ALA A 172 12.93 -8.87 -12.02
CA ALA A 172 12.44 -8.58 -13.35
C ALA A 172 12.15 -9.84 -14.15
N SER A 173 11.03 -9.81 -14.86
CA SER A 173 10.66 -10.78 -15.88
C SER A 173 10.46 -10.08 -17.22
N THR A 174 10.16 -10.87 -18.25
CA THR A 174 9.82 -10.35 -19.58
C THR A 174 8.50 -9.56 -19.60
N THR A 175 7.65 -9.70 -18.58
CA THR A 175 6.32 -9.05 -18.53
C THR A 175 6.28 -7.85 -17.60
N ALA A 176 7.06 -7.85 -16.52
CA ALA A 176 7.11 -6.76 -15.56
C ALA A 176 8.39 -6.80 -14.73
N PHE A 177 8.71 -5.70 -14.09
CA PHE A 177 9.74 -5.64 -13.07
C PHE A 177 9.22 -4.89 -11.84
N ALA A 178 9.76 -5.24 -10.68
CA ALA A 178 9.26 -4.72 -9.41
C ALA A 178 10.38 -4.55 -8.38
N ALA A 179 10.08 -3.75 -7.37
CA ALA A 179 10.89 -3.60 -6.19
C ALA A 179 9.99 -3.55 -4.95
N ALA A 180 10.48 -4.09 -3.84
CA ALA A 180 9.82 -4.07 -2.54
C ALA A 180 10.84 -3.71 -1.45
N VAL A 181 10.44 -2.86 -0.51
CA VAL A 181 11.26 -2.44 0.62
C VAL A 181 10.59 -2.89 1.91
N TYR A 182 11.33 -3.66 2.69
CA TYR A 182 10.96 -4.14 4.01
C TYR A 182 11.76 -3.40 5.07
N ILE A 183 11.13 -3.17 6.22
CA ILE A 183 11.82 -2.77 7.45
C ILE A 183 11.93 -3.99 8.34
N ARG A 184 13.13 -4.23 8.86
CA ARG A 184 13.42 -5.21 9.89
C ARG A 184 13.71 -4.45 11.17
N VAL A 185 12.97 -4.78 12.23
CA VAL A 185 13.12 -4.15 13.54
C VAL A 185 13.36 -5.23 14.58
N THR A 186 14.40 -5.06 15.39
CA THR A 186 14.68 -5.87 16.56
C THR A 186 14.49 -5.01 17.80
N SER A 187 13.61 -5.43 18.71
CA SER A 187 13.36 -4.73 19.97
C SER A 187 14.49 -4.96 20.99
N VAL A 188 14.50 -4.17 22.06
CA VAL A 188 15.39 -4.38 23.22
C VAL A 188 15.19 -5.72 23.92
N THR A 189 14.02 -6.35 23.75
CA THR A 189 13.74 -7.71 24.26
C THR A 189 14.24 -8.81 23.33
N GLY A 190 14.79 -8.47 22.16
CA GLY A 190 15.31 -9.40 21.15
C GLY A 190 14.27 -9.87 20.13
N GLU A 191 13.01 -9.44 20.23
CA GLU A 191 11.97 -9.79 19.26
C GLU A 191 12.29 -9.13 17.92
N THR A 192 12.36 -9.94 16.85
CA THR A 192 12.63 -9.45 15.49
C THR A 192 11.39 -9.59 14.63
N THR A 193 10.99 -8.49 13.98
CA THR A 193 9.88 -8.47 13.02
C THR A 193 10.34 -7.90 11.69
N SER A 194 9.67 -8.27 10.60
CA SER A 194 9.93 -7.75 9.26
C SER A 194 8.61 -7.40 8.59
N ARG A 195 8.46 -6.15 8.15
CA ARG A 195 7.21 -5.60 7.59
C ARG A 195 7.47 -4.94 6.25
N LEU A 196 6.56 -5.15 5.29
CA LEU A 196 6.61 -4.46 4.00
C LEU A 196 6.27 -2.97 4.22
N LEU A 197 7.17 -2.08 3.84
CA LEU A 197 6.91 -0.63 3.87
C LEU A 197 6.21 -0.19 2.58
N ILE A 198 6.83 -0.52 1.45
CA ILE A 198 6.40 -0.05 0.14
C ILE A 198 6.84 -1.04 -0.93
N ALA A 199 6.04 -1.21 -1.96
CA ALA A 199 6.43 -1.90 -3.18
C ALA A 199 6.03 -1.08 -4.41
N LYS A 200 6.65 -1.38 -5.55
CA LYS A 200 6.34 -0.74 -6.81
C LYS A 200 6.62 -1.71 -7.94
N SER A 201 5.67 -1.80 -8.88
CA SER A 201 5.87 -2.54 -10.13
C SER A 201 5.71 -1.63 -11.34
N LYS A 202 6.34 -2.04 -12.43
CA LYS A 202 6.16 -1.49 -13.76
C LYS A 202 5.99 -2.64 -14.75
N VAL A 203 5.00 -2.51 -15.64
CA VAL A 203 4.86 -3.43 -16.78
C VAL A 203 6.03 -3.20 -17.72
N ALA A 204 6.62 -4.28 -18.22
CA ALA A 204 7.73 -4.20 -19.16
C ALA A 204 7.29 -3.44 -20.43
N PRO A 205 8.17 -2.67 -21.08
CA PRO A 205 7.83 -1.98 -22.32
C PRO A 205 7.41 -2.97 -23.42
N ILE A 206 6.48 -2.55 -24.28
CA ILE A 206 6.04 -3.35 -25.44
C ILE A 206 7.23 -3.64 -26.37
N LYS A 207 8.12 -2.65 -26.54
CA LYS A 207 9.40 -2.87 -27.22
C LYS A 207 10.26 -3.75 -26.32
N SER A 208 10.51 -4.98 -26.76
CA SER A 208 11.28 -5.96 -26.00
C SER A 208 12.64 -5.41 -25.60
N LEU A 209 12.92 -5.52 -24.30
CA LEU A 209 14.24 -5.30 -23.73
C LEU A 209 14.82 -6.67 -23.36
N SER A 210 16.14 -6.76 -23.32
CA SER A 210 16.80 -7.95 -22.79
C SER A 210 16.54 -8.06 -21.28
N ILE A 211 16.50 -9.30 -20.77
CA ILE A 211 16.31 -9.57 -19.34
C ILE A 211 17.32 -8.78 -18.48
N PRO A 212 18.65 -8.73 -18.80
CA PRO A 212 19.60 -7.92 -18.05
C PRO A 212 19.24 -6.43 -17.93
N ARG A 213 18.64 -5.84 -18.98
CA ARG A 213 18.20 -4.43 -18.94
C ARG A 213 16.97 -4.24 -18.05
N LEU A 214 16.08 -5.22 -18.01
CA LEU A 214 14.91 -5.21 -17.14
C LEU A 214 15.33 -5.41 -15.68
N GLU A 215 16.25 -6.33 -15.40
CA GLU A 215 16.84 -6.53 -14.07
C GLU A 215 17.54 -5.26 -13.58
N LEU A 216 18.35 -4.61 -14.43
CA LEU A 216 18.95 -3.32 -14.09
C LEU A 216 17.88 -2.23 -13.86
N SER A 217 16.80 -2.24 -14.63
CA SER A 217 15.68 -1.31 -14.42
C SER A 217 14.97 -1.55 -13.08
N ALA A 218 14.87 -2.80 -12.62
CA ALA A 218 14.37 -3.17 -11.31
C ALA A 218 15.29 -2.67 -10.20
N ALA A 219 16.61 -2.80 -10.35
CA ALA A 219 17.58 -2.28 -9.40
C ALA A 219 17.53 -0.75 -9.30
N VAL A 220 17.41 -0.03 -10.43
CA VAL A 220 17.21 1.42 -10.44
C VAL A 220 15.89 1.81 -9.76
N LEU A 221 14.82 1.03 -9.98
CA LEU A 221 13.55 1.24 -9.30
C LEU A 221 13.71 1.08 -7.79
N LEU A 222 14.43 0.06 -7.34
CA LEU A 222 14.68 -0.20 -5.93
C LEU A 222 15.51 0.90 -5.28
N ALA A 223 16.60 1.34 -5.91
CA ALA A 223 17.45 2.41 -5.38
C ALA A 223 16.64 3.69 -5.11
N ARG A 224 15.80 4.09 -6.07
CA ARG A 224 14.88 5.24 -5.91
C ARG A 224 13.84 5.01 -4.82
N LEU A 225 13.34 3.79 -4.68
CA LEU A 225 12.33 3.44 -3.67
C LEU A 225 12.92 3.51 -2.26
N LEU A 226 14.15 3.01 -2.07
CA LEU A 226 14.90 3.13 -0.82
C LEU A 226 15.22 4.57 -0.45
N GLU A 227 15.66 5.38 -1.42
CA GLU A 227 15.91 6.81 -1.20
C GLU A 227 14.64 7.54 -0.75
N PHE A 228 13.50 7.26 -1.40
CA PHE A 228 12.20 7.80 -1.00
C PHE A 228 11.80 7.37 0.41
N VAL A 229 11.98 6.10 0.78
CA VAL A 229 11.67 5.60 2.13
C VAL A 229 12.56 6.26 3.18
N ARG A 230 13.88 6.32 2.95
CA ARG A 230 14.85 6.89 3.90
C ARG A 230 14.59 8.37 4.15
N SER A 231 14.29 9.13 3.10
CA SER A 231 13.95 10.55 3.22
C SER A 231 12.60 10.77 3.91
N SER A 232 11.55 10.06 3.49
CA SER A 232 10.19 10.25 4.02
C SER A 232 10.04 9.85 5.48
N LEU A 233 10.74 8.79 5.90
CA LEU A 233 10.70 8.28 7.28
C LEU A 233 11.86 8.79 8.15
N GLN A 234 12.72 9.66 7.62
CA GLN A 234 13.91 10.17 8.32
C GLN A 234 14.87 9.08 8.81
N LEU A 235 14.97 7.97 8.05
CA LEU A 235 15.82 6.80 8.32
C LEU A 235 17.15 6.89 7.57
N THR A 236 17.76 8.08 7.52
CA THR A 236 18.97 8.31 6.71
C THR A 236 20.21 7.59 7.26
N THR A 237 20.25 7.25 8.54
CA THR A 237 21.37 6.54 9.18
C THR A 237 21.14 5.03 9.30
N VAL A 238 19.93 4.55 8.98
CA VAL A 238 19.57 3.14 9.08
C VAL A 238 20.31 2.34 7.98
N PRO A 239 20.98 1.22 8.33
CA PRO A 239 21.60 0.33 7.36
C PRO A 239 20.60 -0.13 6.30
N CYS A 240 21.01 -0.11 5.03
CA CYS A 240 20.19 -0.58 3.92
C CYS A 240 20.92 -1.65 3.10
N PHE A 241 20.19 -2.71 2.78
CA PHE A 241 20.67 -3.84 1.99
C PHE A 241 19.81 -3.97 0.74
N CYS A 242 20.45 -4.06 -0.43
CA CYS A 242 19.76 -4.26 -1.72
C CYS A 242 20.04 -5.68 -2.21
N TRP A 243 18.97 -6.41 -2.55
CA TRP A 243 19.00 -7.81 -2.93
C TRP A 243 18.46 -7.98 -4.35
N THR A 244 19.19 -8.74 -5.15
CA THR A 244 18.83 -9.18 -6.50
C THR A 244 19.50 -10.52 -6.76
N ASP A 245 18.84 -11.41 -7.49
CA ASP A 245 19.38 -12.68 -7.97
C ASP A 245 20.11 -12.55 -9.32
N ALA A 246 20.01 -11.38 -9.96
CA ALA A 246 20.68 -11.07 -11.21
C ALA A 246 22.19 -10.81 -11.02
N LEU A 247 23.03 -11.83 -11.26
CA LEU A 247 24.50 -11.72 -11.19
C LEU A 247 25.04 -10.61 -12.09
N VAL A 248 24.43 -10.39 -13.26
CA VAL A 248 24.84 -9.32 -14.18
C VAL A 248 24.66 -7.94 -13.57
N VAL A 249 23.61 -7.73 -12.78
CA VAL A 249 23.34 -6.47 -12.08
C VAL A 249 24.30 -6.29 -10.91
N LEU A 250 24.64 -7.36 -10.19
CA LEU A 250 25.61 -7.30 -9.10
C LEU A 250 27.04 -7.01 -9.58
N ALA A 251 27.36 -7.35 -10.83
CA ALA A 251 28.67 -7.12 -11.42
C ALA A 251 28.85 -5.71 -12.01
N TRP A 252 27.77 -4.95 -12.18
CA TRP A 252 27.78 -3.58 -12.71
C TRP A 252 28.03 -2.55 -11.61
#